data_AF-A0A925UHW0-F1
#
_entry.id   AF-A0A925UHW0-F1
#
_cell.length_a   1.000
_cell.length_b   1.000
_cell.length_c   1.000
_cell.angle_alpha   90.00
_cell.angle_beta   90.00
_cell.angle_gamma   90.00
#
_symmetry.space_group_name_H-M   'P 1'
#
loop_
_entity.id
_entity.type
_entity.pdbx_description
1 polymer ?
#
loop_
_entity_poly.entity_id
_entity_poly.type
_entity_poly.pdbx_seq_one_letter_code
_entity_poly.pdbx_strand_id
1 'polypeptide(L)' 'GKPIGILAPAEADARRYMAMGASFVAVGSDLGVFRAGTQALRDRYVAG' A
#
# COMPACT_ATOMS: atom_id res chain seq x y z
N GLY A 1 23.26 13.72 -2.80
CA GLY A 1 22.84 12.35 -2.43
C GLY A 1 22.20 11.67 -3.62
N LYS A 2 22.13 10.33 -3.64
CA LYS A 2 21.35 9.57 -4.64
C LYS A 2 19.94 9.32 -4.09
N PRO A 3 18.87 9.49 -4.89
CA PRO A 3 17.52 9.22 -4.43
C PRO A 3 17.34 7.74 -4.09
N ILE A 4 16.58 7.45 -3.04
CA ILE A 4 16.18 6.10 -2.67
C ILE A 4 14.66 5.98 -2.78
N GLY A 5 14.19 4.79 -3.14
CA GLY A 5 12.76 4.51 -3.16
C GLY A 5 12.41 3.08 -2.80
N ILE A 6 11.15 2.88 -2.44
CA ILE A 6 10.60 1.60 -1.96
C ILE A 6 9.10 1.48 -2.26
N LEU A 7 8.61 0.26 -2.43
CA LEU A 7 7.19 -0.09 -2.35
C LEU A 7 6.86 -0.50 -0.90
N ALA A 8 6.04 0.28 -0.22
CA ALA A 8 5.61 0.08 1.16
C ALA A 8 4.07 0.14 1.26
N PRO A 9 3.36 -0.98 1.01
CA PRO A 9 1.89 -1.00 1.04
C PRO A 9 1.30 -0.96 2.46
N ALA A 10 2.11 -1.22 3.50
CA ALA A 10 1.73 -1.03 4.89
C ALA A 10 1.96 0.44 5.29
N GLU A 11 0.90 1.13 5.73
CA GLU A 11 0.96 2.57 6.02
C GLU A 11 2.02 2.94 7.07
N ALA A 12 2.13 2.14 8.13
CA ALA A 12 3.13 2.35 9.18
C ALA A 12 4.57 2.35 8.62
N ASP A 13 4.84 1.45 7.67
CA ASP A 13 6.14 1.37 7.02
C ASP A 13 6.35 2.53 6.04
N ALA A 14 5.35 2.87 5.23
CA ALA A 14 5.43 4.01 4.33
C ALA A 14 5.78 5.30 5.09
N ARG A 15 5.09 5.58 6.21
CA ARG A 15 5.37 6.73 7.08
C ARG A 15 6.79 6.68 7.66
N ARG A 16 7.24 5.51 8.09
CA ARG A 16 8.60 5.30 8.61
C ARG A 16 9.66 5.58 7.54
N TYR A 17 9.48 5.10 6.31
CA TYR A 17 10.40 5.35 5.20
C TYR A 17 10.44 6.82 4.80
N MET A 18 9.29 7.50 4.77
CA MET A 18 9.23 8.95 4.54
C MET A 18 9.99 9.72 5.63
N ALA A 19 9.82 9.36 6.91
CA ALA A 19 10.52 9.98 8.02
C ALA A 19 12.05 9.76 7.99
N MET A 20 12.52 8.64 7.43
CA MET A 20 13.94 8.37 7.20
C MET A 20 14.52 9.12 5.98
N GLY A 21 13.70 9.85 5.22
CA GLY A 21 14.13 10.65 4.07
C GLY A 21 14.09 9.92 2.73
N ALA A 22 13.34 8.81 2.62
CA ALA A 22 13.10 8.17 1.32
C ALA A 22 12.41 9.16 0.37
N SER A 23 12.97 9.31 -0.83
CA SER A 23 12.53 10.35 -1.78
C SER A 23 11.40 9.88 -2.70
N PHE A 24 11.16 8.57 -2.76
CA PHE A 24 10.09 7.96 -3.56
C PHE A 24 9.48 6.75 -2.82
N VAL A 25 8.26 6.89 -2.31
CA VAL A 25 7.58 5.82 -1.56
C VAL A 25 6.27 5.47 -2.26
N ALA A 26 6.23 4.33 -2.94
CA ALA A 26 5.00 3.79 -3.49
C ALA A 26 4.19 3.14 -2.36
N VAL A 27 2.95 3.56 -2.17
CA VAL A 27 2.10 3.17 -1.02
C VAL A 27 1.11 2.04 -1.34
N GLY A 28 1.19 1.46 -2.53
CA GLY A 28 0.31 0.39 -2.98
C GLY A 28 0.55 0.02 -4.44
N SER A 29 -0.09 -1.08 -4.87
CA SER A 29 -0.17 -1.49 -6.27
C SER A 29 -1.63 -1.53 -6.73
N ASP A 30 -1.85 -1.35 -8.03
CA ASP A 30 -3.15 -1.49 -8.69
C ASP A 30 -3.81 -2.85 -8.39
N LEU A 31 -3.04 -3.94 -8.51
CA LEU A 31 -3.49 -5.30 -8.22
C LEU A 31 -3.86 -5.46 -6.75
N GLY A 32 -3.07 -4.88 -5.84
CA GLY A 32 -3.34 -4.92 -4.40
C GLY A 32 -4.65 -4.21 -4.04
N VAL A 33 -4.85 -3.02 -4.60
CA VAL A 33 -6.08 -2.22 -4.42
C VAL A 33 -7.29 -2.94 -5.02
N PHE A 34 -7.15 -3.48 -6.24
CA PHE A 34 -8.23 -4.19 -6.93
C PHE A 34 -8.65 -5.45 -6.17
N ARG A 35 -7.69 -6.27 -5.73
CA ARG A 35 -7.96 -7.46 -4.91
C ARG A 35 -8.67 -7.11 -3.61
N ALA A 36 -8.17 -6.12 -2.87
CA ALA A 36 -8.76 -5.74 -1.59
C ALA A 36 -10.20 -5.23 -1.75
N GLY A 37 -10.45 -4.39 -2.76
CA GLY A 37 -11.80 -3.88 -3.06
C GLY A 37 -12.79 -4.97 -3.45
N THR A 38 -12.38 -5.90 -4.33
CA THR A 38 -13.23 -7.02 -4.75
C THR A 38 -13.48 -8.03 -3.64
N GLN A 39 -12.47 -8.31 -2.80
CA GLN A 39 -12.63 -9.16 -1.62
C GLN A 39 -13.61 -8.53 -0.62
N ALA A 40 -13.47 -7.24 -0.29
CA ALA A 40 -14.38 -6.55 0.61
C ALA A 40 -15.83 -6.52 0.08
N LEU A 41 -16.00 -6.38 -1.23
CA LEU A 41 -17.31 -6.49 -1.87
C LEU A 41 -17.89 -7.91 -1.70
N ARG A 42 -17.12 -8.95 -2.01
CA ARG A 42 -17.53 -10.35 -1.84
C ARG A 42 -17.93 -10.62 -0.38
N ASP A 43 -17.09 -10.26 0.58
CA ASP A 43 -17.29 -10.55 1.99
C ASP A 43 -18.59 -9.91 2.51
N ARG A 44 -18.94 -8.71 2.03
CA ARG A 44 -20.19 -8.03 2.38
C ARG A 44 -21.46 -8.77 1.94
N TYR A 45 -21.41 -9.50 0.82
CA TYR A 45 -22.61 -10.11 0.22
C TYR A 45 -22.64 -11.64 0.26
N VAL A 46 -21.51 -12.30 0.56
CA VAL A 46 -21.41 -13.76 0.70
C VAL A 46 -21.48 -14.20 2.17
N ALA A 47 -21.28 -13.30 3.14
CA ALA A 47 -21.43 -13.60 4.57
C ALA A 47 -22.90 -13.66 5.05
N GLY A 48 -23.82 -14.02 4.14
CA GLY A 48 -25.23 -14.32 4.44
C GLY A 48 -25.45 -15.81 4.63
#